data_AF-A0A6G4QYU5-F1
#
_entry.id   AF-A0A6G4QYU5-F1
#
_cell.length_a   1.000
_cell.length_b   1.000
_cell.length_c   1.000
_cell.angle_alpha   90.00
_cell.angle_beta   90.00
_cell.angle_gamma   90.00
#
_symmetry.space_group_name_H-M   'P 1'
#
loop_
_entity.id
_entity.type
_entity.pdbx_description
1 polymer ?
#
loop_
_entity_poly.entity_id
_entity_poly.type
_entity_poly.pdbx_seq_one_letter_code
_entity_poly.pdbx_strand_id
1 'polypeptide(L)'
;MSAEEASLRPERILDLSERLSVVAGQKIGEISTVNRAAKMLAINALIVAARAGEAGKGFAIVAEEFKKISTQIDEVAGALESQVRADLDELTAIGGAILSHLRGQRLADLALNAIEIIDRNLYERTCDVRWWATDSAVVDCAMAPSREAADYASQRLKVILDAYTVYLDLWICDAAGRVIASGRPDRYRGVQGASVANASWFQEALRTKSGDDFAVADIARQRLLDEAPVATYATAIREGGQARGKVIGVLGVHFDWRPQAQAIVDGVRMTDEEKSRSRVLLLDQNHRILAASDGQGVLTDSFKLDTSHGTMGSYAQGDRTIGYALTPGYETYKGLGWYGCLVQRQAVDTPLPVAERVVDNVLRLKA
;
A
#
# COMPACT_ATOMS: atom_id res chain seq x y z
N MET A 1 10.18 -19.92 11.94
CA MET A 1 11.11 -19.24 11.02
C MET A 1 12.46 -19.91 11.14
N SER A 2 12.93 -20.55 10.08
CA SER A 2 14.21 -21.27 10.08
C SER A 2 15.38 -20.27 10.05
N ALA A 3 16.56 -20.68 10.53
CA ALA A 3 17.77 -19.84 10.51
C ALA A 3 18.20 -19.43 9.08
N GLU A 4 17.72 -20.14 8.06
CA GLU A 4 17.89 -19.85 6.64
C GLU A 4 17.07 -18.64 6.17
N GLU A 5 15.82 -18.47 6.64
CA GLU A 5 15.00 -17.30 6.31
C GLU A 5 15.57 -16.00 6.91
N ALA A 6 16.31 -16.10 8.02
CA ALA A 6 17.05 -14.98 8.59
C ALA A 6 18.32 -14.61 7.79
N SER A 7 18.77 -15.48 6.88
CA SER A 7 19.96 -15.27 6.04
C SER A 7 19.69 -14.39 4.81
N LEU A 8 18.44 -14.29 4.36
CA LEU A 8 18.05 -13.64 3.10
C LEU A 8 17.37 -12.28 3.29
N ARG A 9 17.54 -11.66 4.46
CA ARG A 9 17.07 -10.29 4.72
C ARG A 9 17.93 -9.29 3.93
N PRO A 10 17.36 -8.48 3.02
CA PRO A 10 18.17 -7.53 2.25
C PRO A 10 18.89 -6.50 3.13
N GLU A 11 18.41 -6.27 4.36
CA GLU A 11 19.09 -5.46 5.38
C GLU A 11 20.48 -6.02 5.77
N ARG A 12 20.69 -7.32 5.60
CA ARG A 12 21.96 -7.99 5.91
C ARG A 12 23.07 -7.65 4.91
N ILE A 13 22.72 -7.24 3.69
CA ILE A 13 23.70 -6.75 2.70
C ILE A 13 24.34 -5.44 3.21
N LEU A 14 23.54 -4.55 3.79
CA LEU A 14 24.02 -3.29 4.36
C LEU A 14 24.88 -3.51 5.60
N ASP A 15 24.45 -4.36 6.55
CA ASP A 15 25.26 -4.73 7.73
C ASP A 15 26.59 -5.40 7.32
N LEU A 16 26.57 -6.29 6.33
CA LEU A 16 27.80 -6.92 5.83
C LEU A 16 28.73 -5.89 5.17
N SER A 17 28.19 -4.94 4.39
CA SER A 17 28.97 -3.89 3.74
C SER A 17 29.63 -2.97 4.78
N GLU A 18 28.91 -2.60 5.84
CA GLU A 18 29.46 -1.82 6.95
C GLU A 18 30.61 -2.56 7.66
N ARG A 19 30.40 -3.84 7.98
CA ARG A 19 31.46 -4.68 8.60
C ARG A 19 32.67 -4.84 7.68
N LEU A 20 32.46 -5.05 6.39
CA LEU A 20 33.54 -5.15 5.41
C LEU A 20 34.34 -3.84 5.33
N SER A 21 33.67 -2.69 5.40
CA SER A 21 34.32 -1.38 5.46
C SER A 21 35.26 -1.25 6.64
N VAL A 22 34.79 -1.60 7.84
CA VAL A 22 35.60 -1.55 9.07
C VAL A 22 36.80 -2.49 8.98
N VAL A 23 36.58 -3.75 8.58
CA VAL A 23 37.64 -4.77 8.52
C VAL A 23 38.67 -4.42 7.45
N ALA A 24 38.24 -4.00 6.26
CA ALA A 24 39.15 -3.64 5.18
C ALA A 24 40.01 -2.43 5.56
N GLY A 25 39.41 -1.37 6.12
CA GLY A 25 40.15 -0.20 6.59
C GLY A 25 41.18 -0.57 7.66
N GLN A 26 40.82 -1.42 8.62
CA GLN A 26 41.75 -1.90 9.65
C GLN A 26 42.93 -2.69 9.03
N LYS A 27 42.66 -3.63 8.13
CA LYS A 27 43.71 -4.48 7.54
C LYS A 27 44.64 -3.73 6.60
N ILE A 28 44.12 -2.75 5.85
CA ILE A 28 44.95 -1.86 5.04
C ILE A 28 45.83 -0.98 5.94
N GLY A 29 45.29 -0.48 7.05
CA GLY A 29 46.07 0.25 8.07
C GLY A 29 47.20 -0.59 8.69
N GLU A 30 46.94 -1.87 8.99
CA GLU A 30 47.96 -2.83 9.46
C GLU A 30 49.08 -3.00 8.41
N ILE A 31 48.72 -3.18 7.12
CA ILE A 31 49.69 -3.28 6.01
C ILE A 31 50.56 -2.02 5.93
N SER A 32 49.95 -0.82 5.98
CA SER A 32 50.70 0.44 5.96
C SER A 32 51.67 0.57 7.14
N THR A 33 51.26 0.10 8.32
CA THR A 33 52.09 0.13 9.53
C THR A 33 53.31 -0.80 9.40
N VAL A 34 53.09 -2.04 8.97
CA VAL A 34 54.17 -3.02 8.72
C VAL A 34 55.12 -2.51 7.64
N ASN A 35 54.57 -1.97 6.55
CA ASN A 35 55.37 -1.47 5.45
C ASN A 35 56.24 -0.26 5.84
N ARG A 36 55.70 0.64 6.68
CA ARG A 36 56.46 1.77 7.21
C ARG A 36 57.63 1.33 8.10
N ALA A 37 57.42 0.30 8.92
CA ALA A 37 58.49 -0.30 9.72
C ALA A 37 59.57 -0.95 8.84
N ALA A 38 59.18 -1.69 7.81
CA ALA A 38 60.10 -2.28 6.83
C ALA A 38 60.91 -1.21 6.07
N LYS A 39 60.26 -0.13 5.65
CA LYS A 39 60.89 1.02 4.98
C LYS A 39 61.93 1.69 5.87
N MET A 40 61.65 1.85 7.17
CA MET A 40 62.60 2.39 8.13
C MET A 40 63.79 1.46 8.37
N LEU A 41 63.57 0.14 8.42
CA LEU A 41 64.66 -0.85 8.49
C LEU A 41 65.58 -0.76 7.26
N ALA A 42 65.00 -0.62 6.07
CA ALA A 42 65.75 -0.43 4.82
C ALA A 42 66.59 0.86 4.85
N ILE A 43 66.02 1.97 5.33
CA ILE A 43 66.74 3.24 5.49
C ILE A 43 67.89 3.09 6.50
N ASN A 44 67.65 2.45 7.64
CA ASN A 44 68.68 2.20 8.64
C ASN A 44 69.81 1.32 8.08
N ALA A 45 69.47 0.29 7.29
CA ALA A 45 70.44 -0.55 6.62
C ALA A 45 71.28 0.22 5.59
N LEU A 46 70.68 1.15 4.84
CA LEU A 46 71.41 2.05 3.93
C LEU A 46 72.41 2.94 4.70
N ILE A 47 72.03 3.47 5.86
CA ILE A 47 72.92 4.28 6.71
C ILE A 47 74.12 3.45 7.21
N VAL A 48 73.87 2.22 7.66
CA VAL A 48 74.94 1.31 8.13
C VAL A 48 75.85 0.90 6.99
N ALA A 49 75.29 0.59 5.81
CA ALA A 49 76.04 0.26 4.62
C ALA A 49 76.94 1.42 4.18
N ALA A 50 76.44 2.66 4.21
CA ALA A 50 77.23 3.86 3.92
C ALA A 50 78.37 4.06 4.93
N ARG A 51 78.15 3.80 6.22
CA ARG A 51 79.20 3.86 7.25
C ARG A 51 80.28 2.80 7.08
N ALA A 52 79.94 1.62 6.56
CA ALA A 52 80.89 0.52 6.34
C ALA A 52 81.76 0.70 5.08
N GLY A 53 81.52 1.73 4.26
CA GLY A 53 82.31 2.03 3.06
C GLY A 53 82.27 0.90 2.03
N GLU A 54 83.44 0.48 1.52
CA GLU A 54 83.55 -0.60 0.52
C GLU A 54 82.94 -1.93 1.01
N ALA A 55 83.07 -2.24 2.30
CA ALA A 55 82.54 -3.48 2.89
C ALA A 55 81.00 -3.51 2.95
N GLY A 56 80.33 -2.35 2.86
CA GLY A 56 78.88 -2.21 2.93
C GLY A 56 78.14 -2.30 1.58
N LYS A 57 78.85 -2.32 0.44
CA LYS A 57 78.23 -2.24 -0.90
C LYS A 57 77.15 -3.28 -1.16
N GLY A 58 77.39 -4.55 -0.81
CA GLY A 58 76.40 -5.62 -0.98
C GLY A 58 75.14 -5.41 -0.13
N PHE A 59 75.31 -4.88 1.08
CA PHE A 59 74.21 -4.57 2.00
C PHE A 59 73.38 -3.37 1.52
N ALA A 60 74.03 -2.36 0.91
CA ALA A 60 73.36 -1.20 0.32
C ALA A 60 72.39 -1.61 -0.80
N ILE A 61 72.80 -2.53 -1.69
CA ILE A 61 71.97 -3.01 -2.80
C ILE A 61 70.68 -3.66 -2.27
N VAL A 62 70.80 -4.54 -1.27
CA VAL A 62 69.64 -5.22 -0.66
C VAL A 62 68.70 -4.21 0.01
N ALA A 63 69.25 -3.23 0.72
CA ALA A 63 68.46 -2.21 1.40
C ALA A 63 67.72 -1.29 0.41
N GLU A 64 68.34 -0.97 -0.74
CA GLU A 64 67.73 -0.19 -1.80
C GLU A 64 66.60 -0.94 -2.50
N GLU A 65 66.75 -2.25 -2.70
CA GLU A 65 65.69 -3.12 -3.23
C GLU A 65 64.51 -3.24 -2.27
N PHE A 66 64.77 -3.38 -0.96
CA PHE A 66 63.72 -3.33 0.06
C PHE A 66 62.95 -2.01 0.07
N LYS A 67 63.64 -0.87 -0.11
CA LYS A 67 63.00 0.44 -0.20
C LYS A 67 62.07 0.55 -1.42
N LYS A 68 62.46 -0.02 -2.56
CA LYS A 68 61.59 -0.10 -3.75
C LYS A 68 60.37 -0.96 -3.49
N ILE A 69 60.54 -2.16 -2.92
CA ILE A 69 59.44 -3.05 -2.54
C ILE A 69 58.47 -2.33 -1.60
N SER A 70 58.97 -1.63 -0.58
CA SER A 70 58.11 -0.85 0.31
C SER A 70 57.35 0.25 -0.40
N THR A 71 57.95 0.93 -1.39
CA THR A 71 57.24 1.95 -2.17
C THR A 71 56.12 1.33 -3.02
N GLN A 72 56.39 0.17 -3.62
CA GLN A 72 55.38 -0.58 -4.37
C GLN A 72 54.25 -1.09 -3.46
N ILE A 73 54.55 -1.52 -2.23
CA ILE A 73 53.52 -1.90 -1.24
C ILE A 73 52.66 -0.69 -0.87
N ASP A 74 53.24 0.50 -0.69
CA ASP A 74 52.48 1.73 -0.40
C ASP A 74 51.49 2.04 -1.55
N GLU A 75 51.94 1.93 -2.81
CA GLU A 75 51.11 2.13 -3.99
C GLU A 75 49.97 1.11 -4.09
N VAL A 76 50.28 -0.18 -3.92
CA VAL A 76 49.29 -1.27 -3.96
C VAL A 76 48.28 -1.14 -2.83
N ALA A 77 48.73 -0.82 -1.61
CA ALA A 77 47.85 -0.63 -0.46
C ALA A 77 46.91 0.56 -0.66
N GLY A 78 47.40 1.68 -1.20
CA GLY A 78 46.57 2.85 -1.51
C GLY A 78 45.57 2.58 -2.64
N ALA A 79 45.98 1.87 -3.69
CA ALA A 79 45.06 1.44 -4.76
C ALA A 79 43.96 0.50 -4.23
N LEU A 80 44.33 -0.45 -3.36
CA LEU A 80 43.39 -1.35 -2.69
C LEU A 80 42.40 -0.58 -1.82
N GLU A 81 42.86 0.40 -1.04
CA GLU A 81 41.98 1.25 -0.20
C GLU A 81 40.95 2.00 -1.04
N SER A 82 41.40 2.63 -2.13
CA SER A 82 40.53 3.37 -3.03
C SER A 82 39.49 2.46 -3.69
N GLN A 83 39.90 1.29 -4.17
CA GLN A 83 39.00 0.36 -4.86
C GLN A 83 37.97 -0.21 -3.88
N VAL A 84 38.41 -0.68 -2.71
CA VAL A 84 37.49 -1.25 -1.70
C VAL A 84 36.48 -0.21 -1.23
N ARG A 85 36.90 1.04 -1.02
CA ARG A 85 35.98 2.12 -0.66
C ARG A 85 34.94 2.37 -1.75
N ALA A 86 35.36 2.44 -3.01
CA ALA A 86 34.43 2.62 -4.14
C ALA A 86 33.41 1.47 -4.25
N ASP A 87 33.87 0.22 -4.13
CA ASP A 87 33.02 -0.97 -4.20
C ASP A 87 32.00 -0.99 -3.04
N LEU A 88 32.41 -0.58 -1.84
CA LEU A 88 31.53 -0.53 -0.65
C LEU A 88 30.49 0.59 -0.74
N ASP A 89 30.86 1.76 -1.27
CA ASP A 89 29.93 2.85 -1.52
C ASP A 89 28.87 2.42 -2.55
N GLU A 90 29.28 1.71 -3.61
CA GLU A 90 28.37 1.14 -4.61
C GLU A 90 27.45 0.06 -4.01
N LEU A 91 27.99 -0.88 -3.22
CA LEU A 91 27.20 -1.91 -2.54
C LEU A 91 26.15 -1.31 -1.61
N THR A 92 26.50 -0.25 -0.88
CA THR A 92 25.57 0.45 0.02
C THR A 92 24.44 1.12 -0.76
N ALA A 93 24.78 1.78 -1.88
CA ALA A 93 23.79 2.40 -2.76
C ALA A 93 22.83 1.37 -3.37
N ILE A 94 23.37 0.25 -3.87
CA ILE A 94 22.57 -0.85 -4.43
C ILE A 94 21.68 -1.47 -3.36
N GLY A 95 22.22 -1.76 -2.18
CA GLY A 95 21.47 -2.33 -1.06
C GLY A 95 20.30 -1.42 -0.63
N GLY A 96 20.54 -0.12 -0.53
CA GLY A 96 19.51 0.87 -0.22
C GLY A 96 18.41 0.94 -1.29
N ALA A 97 18.80 0.92 -2.58
CA ALA A 97 17.86 0.93 -3.69
C ALA A 97 16.98 -0.34 -3.71
N ILE A 98 17.57 -1.52 -3.50
CA ILE A 98 16.84 -2.80 -3.43
C ILE A 98 15.83 -2.77 -2.28
N LEU A 99 16.24 -2.35 -1.09
CA LEU A 99 15.35 -2.26 0.07
C LEU A 99 14.19 -1.29 -0.17
N SER A 100 14.48 -0.11 -0.74
CA SER A 100 13.44 0.85 -1.09
C SER A 100 12.46 0.28 -2.11
N HIS A 101 12.96 -0.43 -3.13
CA HIS A 101 12.14 -1.06 -4.16
C HIS A 101 11.24 -2.15 -3.57
N LEU A 102 11.79 -3.08 -2.78
CA LEU A 102 11.03 -4.16 -2.13
C LEU A 102 9.94 -3.62 -1.20
N ARG A 103 10.25 -2.57 -0.42
CA ARG A 103 9.27 -1.90 0.43
C ARG A 103 8.15 -1.25 -0.39
N GLY A 104 8.53 -0.51 -1.43
CA GLY A 104 7.57 0.13 -2.33
C GLY A 104 6.63 -0.87 -3.02
N GLN A 105 7.21 -1.94 -3.57
CA GLN A 105 6.47 -3.01 -4.23
C GLN A 105 5.49 -3.71 -3.26
N ARG A 106 5.94 -4.07 -2.04
CA ARG A 106 5.07 -4.63 -1.01
C ARG A 106 3.88 -3.72 -0.69
N LEU A 107 4.09 -2.41 -0.57
CA LEU A 107 3.00 -1.47 -0.31
C LEU A 107 2.03 -1.35 -1.48
N ALA A 108 2.54 -1.37 -2.72
CA ALA A 108 1.70 -1.38 -3.92
C ALA A 108 0.86 -2.68 -3.98
N ASP A 109 1.46 -3.83 -3.70
CA ASP A 109 0.75 -5.13 -3.67
C ASP A 109 -0.34 -5.14 -2.58
N LEU A 110 -0.06 -4.61 -1.39
CA LEU A 110 -1.06 -4.48 -0.33
C LEU A 110 -2.18 -3.51 -0.73
N ALA A 111 -1.86 -2.42 -1.45
CA ALA A 111 -2.86 -1.49 -1.97
C ALA A 111 -3.77 -2.15 -3.01
N LEU A 112 -3.18 -2.95 -3.92
CA LEU A 112 -3.92 -3.71 -4.91
C LEU A 112 -4.89 -4.70 -4.26
N ASN A 113 -4.40 -5.50 -3.31
CA ASN A 113 -5.25 -6.43 -2.58
C ASN A 113 -6.42 -5.73 -1.86
N ALA A 114 -6.17 -4.56 -1.25
CA ALA A 114 -7.23 -3.81 -0.58
C ALA A 114 -8.32 -3.32 -1.56
N ILE A 115 -7.94 -2.77 -2.71
CA ILE A 115 -8.91 -2.26 -3.69
C ILE A 115 -9.62 -3.38 -4.46
N GLU A 116 -8.97 -4.53 -4.69
CA GLU A 116 -9.60 -5.71 -5.29
C GLU A 116 -10.72 -6.29 -4.42
N ILE A 117 -10.53 -6.31 -3.08
CA ILE A 117 -11.57 -6.76 -2.15
C ILE A 117 -12.78 -5.82 -2.21
N ILE A 118 -12.55 -4.50 -2.35
CA ILE A 118 -13.62 -3.52 -2.56
C ILE A 118 -14.38 -3.83 -3.84
N ASP A 119 -13.69 -3.98 -4.98
CA ASP A 119 -14.35 -4.24 -6.25
C ASP A 119 -15.22 -5.49 -6.23
N ARG A 120 -14.71 -6.58 -5.63
CA ARG A 120 -15.48 -7.81 -5.48
C ARG A 120 -16.72 -7.62 -4.61
N ASN A 121 -16.58 -6.90 -3.49
CA ASN A 121 -17.70 -6.62 -2.59
C ASN A 121 -18.77 -5.74 -3.27
N LEU A 122 -18.33 -4.76 -4.05
CA LEU A 122 -19.17 -3.83 -4.80
C LEU A 122 -19.83 -4.48 -6.03
N TYR A 123 -19.17 -5.44 -6.68
CA TYR A 123 -19.74 -6.20 -7.80
C TYR A 123 -21.03 -6.92 -7.40
N GLU A 124 -21.05 -7.58 -6.24
CA GLU A 124 -22.24 -8.32 -5.78
C GLU A 124 -23.48 -7.42 -5.68
N ARG A 125 -23.30 -6.15 -5.30
CA ARG A 125 -24.39 -5.18 -5.15
C ARG A 125 -25.05 -4.82 -6.49
N THR A 126 -24.32 -4.94 -7.58
CA THR A 126 -24.86 -4.78 -8.93
C THR A 126 -25.86 -5.87 -9.28
N CYS A 127 -25.63 -7.10 -8.81
CA CYS A 127 -26.55 -8.21 -9.00
C CYS A 127 -27.78 -8.06 -8.13
N ASP A 128 -27.58 -7.68 -6.86
CA ASP A 128 -28.64 -7.46 -5.88
C ASP A 128 -29.69 -6.46 -6.41
N VAL A 129 -29.27 -5.27 -6.85
CA VAL A 129 -30.20 -4.22 -7.30
C VAL A 129 -30.99 -4.63 -8.55
N ARG A 130 -30.36 -5.34 -9.50
CA ARG A 130 -31.00 -5.80 -10.73
C ARG A 130 -32.01 -6.90 -10.46
N TRP A 131 -31.66 -7.83 -9.57
CA TRP A 131 -32.56 -8.91 -9.20
C TRP A 131 -33.78 -8.38 -8.44
N TRP A 132 -33.58 -7.56 -7.41
CA TRP A 132 -34.68 -7.04 -6.59
C TRP A 132 -35.59 -6.07 -7.35
N ALA A 133 -35.11 -5.42 -8.41
CA ALA A 133 -35.97 -4.61 -9.28
C ALA A 133 -37.00 -5.43 -10.07
N THR A 134 -36.87 -6.77 -10.08
CA THR A 134 -37.83 -7.69 -10.70
C THR A 134 -38.73 -8.41 -9.69
N ASP A 135 -38.57 -8.19 -8.38
CA ASP A 135 -39.48 -8.74 -7.37
C ASP A 135 -40.90 -8.20 -7.60
N SER A 136 -41.89 -9.08 -7.59
CA SER A 136 -43.28 -8.73 -7.94
C SER A 136 -43.83 -7.64 -7.03
N ALA A 137 -43.48 -7.62 -5.74
CA ALA A 137 -43.95 -6.58 -4.83
C ALA A 137 -43.34 -5.20 -5.17
N VAL A 138 -42.10 -5.18 -5.65
CA VAL A 138 -41.44 -3.96 -6.11
C VAL A 138 -42.09 -3.44 -7.39
N VAL A 139 -42.31 -4.34 -8.35
CA VAL A 139 -42.93 -4.03 -9.65
C VAL A 139 -44.38 -3.56 -9.47
N ASP A 140 -45.20 -4.31 -8.72
CA ASP A 140 -46.61 -4.01 -8.50
C ASP A 140 -46.79 -2.66 -7.78
N CYS A 141 -45.94 -2.38 -6.78
CA CYS A 141 -45.92 -1.09 -6.08
C CYS A 141 -45.61 0.08 -7.02
N ALA A 142 -44.66 -0.08 -7.95
CA ALA A 142 -44.34 0.94 -8.94
C ALA A 142 -45.40 1.07 -10.06
N MET A 143 -46.05 -0.03 -10.46
CA MET A 143 -47.08 -0.04 -11.52
C MET A 143 -48.38 0.60 -11.06
N ALA A 144 -48.83 0.29 -9.84
CA ALA A 144 -50.08 0.79 -9.28
C ALA A 144 -49.87 1.26 -7.83
N PRO A 145 -49.25 2.44 -7.63
CA PRO A 145 -48.95 2.93 -6.28
C PRO A 145 -50.22 3.12 -5.45
N SER A 146 -50.29 2.39 -4.34
CA SER A 146 -51.34 2.52 -3.33
C SER A 146 -50.72 2.33 -1.94
N ARG A 147 -51.44 2.72 -0.89
CA ARG A 147 -50.97 2.50 0.48
C ARG A 147 -50.76 1.01 0.76
N GLU A 148 -51.69 0.17 0.34
CA GLU A 148 -51.62 -1.28 0.51
C GLU A 148 -50.43 -1.90 -0.23
N ALA A 149 -50.19 -1.46 -1.47
CA ALA A 149 -49.05 -1.92 -2.27
C ALA A 149 -47.71 -1.47 -1.67
N ALA A 150 -47.63 -0.22 -1.18
CA ALA A 150 -46.43 0.29 -0.51
C ALA A 150 -46.15 -0.43 0.81
N ASP A 151 -47.18 -0.72 1.62
CA ASP A 151 -47.05 -1.47 2.88
C ASP A 151 -46.57 -2.90 2.61
N TYR A 152 -47.15 -3.58 1.62
CA TYR A 152 -46.72 -4.93 1.22
C TYR A 152 -45.28 -4.95 0.66
N ALA A 153 -44.94 -4.01 -0.21
CA ALA A 153 -43.58 -3.87 -0.73
C ALA A 153 -42.57 -3.60 0.40
N SER A 154 -42.90 -2.72 1.35
CA SER A 154 -42.06 -2.43 2.51
C SER A 154 -41.81 -3.68 3.37
N GLN A 155 -42.82 -4.52 3.58
CA GLN A 155 -42.65 -5.81 4.28
C GLN A 155 -41.72 -6.76 3.52
N ARG A 156 -41.83 -6.83 2.19
CA ARG A 156 -40.96 -7.64 1.33
C ARG A 156 -39.52 -7.16 1.34
N LEU A 157 -39.30 -5.85 1.21
CA LEU A 157 -37.98 -5.22 1.33
C LEU A 157 -37.36 -5.44 2.72
N LYS A 158 -38.17 -5.45 3.78
CA LYS A 158 -37.71 -5.80 5.13
C LYS A 158 -37.16 -7.23 5.20
N VAL A 159 -37.84 -8.21 4.60
CA VAL A 159 -37.33 -9.60 4.56
C VAL A 159 -35.97 -9.67 3.85
N ILE A 160 -35.79 -8.92 2.76
CA ILE A 160 -34.49 -8.81 2.08
C ILE A 160 -33.45 -8.20 3.02
N LEU A 161 -33.77 -7.09 3.68
CA LEU A 161 -32.86 -6.39 4.61
C LEU A 161 -32.48 -7.19 5.86
N ASP A 162 -33.34 -8.11 6.30
CA ASP A 162 -33.06 -9.00 7.43
C ASP A 162 -32.09 -10.12 7.01
N ALA A 163 -32.11 -10.54 5.74
CA ALA A 163 -31.16 -11.52 5.17
C ALA A 163 -29.84 -10.88 4.71
N TYR A 164 -29.89 -9.66 4.17
CA TYR A 164 -28.74 -8.91 3.64
C TYR A 164 -28.45 -7.69 4.52
N THR A 165 -27.79 -7.93 5.65
CA THR A 165 -27.58 -6.95 6.72
C THR A 165 -26.65 -5.79 6.37
N VAL A 166 -25.97 -5.86 5.21
CA VAL A 166 -25.03 -4.85 4.71
C VAL A 166 -25.71 -3.60 4.14
N TYR A 167 -27.03 -3.64 3.94
CA TYR A 167 -27.79 -2.51 3.43
C TYR A 167 -28.45 -1.72 4.57
N LEU A 168 -28.40 -0.40 4.46
CA LEU A 168 -29.14 0.49 5.34
C LEU A 168 -30.62 0.47 5.02
N ASP A 169 -30.97 0.63 3.74
CA ASP A 169 -32.36 0.64 3.27
C ASP A 169 -32.46 0.42 1.75
N LEU A 170 -33.65 0.05 1.28
CA LEU A 170 -34.01 -0.07 -0.14
C LEU A 170 -35.22 0.82 -0.42
N TRP A 171 -35.16 1.61 -1.50
CA TRP A 171 -36.17 2.61 -1.84
C TRP A 171 -36.78 2.33 -3.20
N ILE A 172 -38.11 2.23 -3.23
CA ILE A 172 -38.88 2.20 -4.46
C ILE A 172 -39.27 3.63 -4.78
N CYS A 173 -38.86 4.12 -5.94
CA CYS A 173 -39.17 5.46 -6.42
C CYS A 173 -40.06 5.38 -7.65
N ASP A 174 -41.05 6.27 -7.74
CA ASP A 174 -41.81 6.45 -8.98
C ASP A 174 -40.94 7.09 -10.09
N ALA A 175 -41.46 7.14 -11.31
CA ALA A 175 -40.76 7.74 -12.45
C ALA A 175 -40.50 9.26 -12.31
N ALA A 176 -41.19 9.94 -11.39
CA ALA A 176 -40.97 11.35 -11.07
C ALA A 176 -39.93 11.56 -9.95
N GLY A 177 -39.42 10.48 -9.35
CA GLY A 177 -38.42 10.51 -8.30
C GLY A 177 -38.99 10.77 -6.92
N ARG A 178 -40.25 10.43 -6.65
CA ARG A 178 -40.79 10.37 -5.30
C ARG A 178 -40.61 8.96 -4.75
N VAL A 179 -40.10 8.84 -3.52
CA VAL A 179 -40.00 7.55 -2.83
C VAL A 179 -41.39 7.11 -2.40
N ILE A 180 -41.88 6.00 -2.96
CA ILE A 180 -43.23 5.47 -2.69
C ILE A 180 -43.23 4.39 -1.60
N ALA A 181 -42.12 3.66 -1.43
CA ALA A 181 -41.95 2.67 -0.35
C ALA A 181 -40.47 2.54 0.04
N SER A 182 -40.23 2.10 1.28
CA SER A 182 -38.89 1.89 1.85
C SER A 182 -38.85 0.60 2.65
N GLY A 183 -37.72 -0.06 2.77
CA GLY A 183 -37.59 -1.31 3.55
C GLY A 183 -37.58 -1.13 5.06
N ARG A 184 -37.23 0.06 5.58
CA ARG A 184 -37.24 0.37 7.03
C ARG A 184 -37.98 1.66 7.36
N PRO A 185 -39.29 1.76 7.06
CA PRO A 185 -40.07 2.98 7.27
C PRO A 185 -40.14 3.38 8.75
N ASP A 186 -40.09 2.42 9.68
CA ASP A 186 -40.11 2.67 11.12
C ASP A 186 -38.82 3.36 11.63
N ARG A 187 -37.69 3.04 11.00
CA ARG A 187 -36.36 3.59 11.34
C ARG A 187 -36.15 4.93 10.63
N TYR A 188 -36.42 5.00 9.33
CA TYR A 188 -36.17 6.17 8.50
C TYR A 188 -37.50 6.84 8.07
N ARG A 189 -38.21 7.41 9.05
CA ARG A 189 -39.58 7.93 8.87
C ARG A 189 -39.71 9.07 7.85
N GLY A 190 -38.62 9.73 7.49
CA GLY A 190 -38.60 10.82 6.51
C GLY A 190 -38.38 10.37 5.05
N VAL A 191 -38.16 9.08 4.81
CA VAL A 191 -37.85 8.54 3.48
C VAL A 191 -39.09 8.52 2.59
N GLN A 192 -40.19 7.93 3.06
CA GLN A 192 -41.39 7.79 2.24
C GLN A 192 -41.99 9.16 1.92
N GLY A 193 -42.22 9.42 0.64
CA GLY A 193 -42.70 10.70 0.12
C GLY A 193 -41.59 11.72 -0.16
N ALA A 194 -40.33 11.47 0.22
CA ALA A 194 -39.21 12.33 -0.13
C ALA A 194 -38.95 12.32 -1.65
N SER A 195 -38.31 13.38 -2.15
CA SER A 195 -37.91 13.47 -3.56
C SER A 195 -36.42 13.20 -3.74
N VAL A 196 -36.10 12.34 -4.70
CA VAL A 196 -34.77 11.99 -5.18
C VAL A 196 -34.59 12.32 -6.66
N ALA A 197 -35.50 13.10 -7.26
CA ALA A 197 -35.52 13.41 -8.70
C ALA A 197 -34.20 14.04 -9.21
N ASN A 198 -33.49 14.75 -8.34
CA ASN A 198 -32.22 15.41 -8.64
C ASN A 198 -30.99 14.57 -8.28
N ALA A 199 -31.16 13.38 -7.69
CA ALA A 199 -30.04 12.51 -7.36
C ALA A 199 -29.46 11.88 -8.64
N SER A 200 -28.14 11.88 -8.78
CA SER A 200 -27.46 11.36 -9.98
C SER A 200 -27.79 9.89 -10.22
N TRP A 201 -27.72 9.05 -9.19
CA TRP A 201 -28.07 7.63 -9.28
C TRP A 201 -29.50 7.39 -9.79
N PHE A 202 -30.45 8.24 -9.42
CA PHE A 202 -31.84 8.12 -9.86
C PHE A 202 -31.97 8.47 -11.35
N GLN A 203 -31.39 9.59 -11.76
CA GLN A 203 -31.42 10.04 -13.14
C GLN A 203 -30.68 9.09 -14.09
N GLU A 204 -29.56 8.52 -13.63
CA GLU A 204 -28.80 7.52 -14.38
C GLU A 204 -29.55 6.20 -14.47
N ALA A 205 -30.18 5.74 -13.38
CA ALA A 205 -30.99 4.53 -13.38
C ALA A 205 -32.17 4.64 -14.37
N LEU A 206 -32.84 5.79 -14.46
CA LEU A 206 -33.90 6.02 -15.45
C LEU A 206 -33.42 5.92 -16.91
N ARG A 207 -32.14 6.17 -17.17
CA ARG A 207 -31.53 6.12 -18.52
C ARG A 207 -31.01 4.73 -18.90
N THR A 208 -31.07 3.77 -17.99
CA THR A 208 -30.70 2.37 -18.28
C THR A 208 -31.52 1.82 -19.45
N LYS A 209 -30.93 0.96 -20.27
CA LYS A 209 -31.55 0.43 -21.50
C LYS A 209 -32.16 -0.95 -21.29
N SER A 210 -31.57 -1.76 -20.43
CA SER A 210 -32.04 -3.10 -20.04
C SER A 210 -32.20 -3.20 -18.51
N GLY A 211 -32.87 -4.25 -18.02
CA GLY A 211 -32.82 -4.69 -16.62
C GLY A 211 -31.45 -5.25 -16.23
N ASP A 212 -30.60 -5.54 -17.21
CA ASP A 212 -29.20 -5.95 -16.98
C ASP A 212 -28.28 -4.77 -16.64
N ASP A 213 -28.73 -3.54 -16.92
CA ASP A 213 -27.99 -2.31 -16.66
C ASP A 213 -28.27 -1.82 -15.22
N PHE A 214 -27.35 -1.00 -14.71
CA PHE A 214 -27.46 -0.37 -13.40
C PHE A 214 -26.67 0.95 -13.39
N ALA A 215 -26.95 1.78 -12.39
CA ALA A 215 -26.21 2.98 -12.06
C ALA A 215 -25.57 2.82 -10.68
N VAL A 216 -24.41 3.45 -10.49
CA VAL A 216 -23.68 3.46 -9.21
C VAL A 216 -23.26 4.88 -8.92
N ALA A 217 -23.67 5.40 -7.76
CA ALA A 217 -23.14 6.66 -7.27
C ALA A 217 -21.83 6.44 -6.50
N ASP A 218 -20.94 7.43 -6.59
CA ASP A 218 -19.80 7.56 -5.69
C ASP A 218 -20.27 7.69 -4.23
N ILE A 219 -19.36 7.48 -3.28
CA ILE A 219 -19.69 7.50 -1.85
C ILE A 219 -20.11 8.91 -1.43
N ALA A 220 -21.30 8.98 -0.83
CA ALA A 220 -21.87 10.22 -0.32
C ALA A 220 -22.59 9.98 1.00
N ARG A 221 -22.78 11.06 1.78
CA ARG A 221 -23.63 11.04 2.97
C ARG A 221 -25.08 11.15 2.55
N GLN A 222 -25.91 10.21 2.99
CA GLN A 222 -27.34 10.21 2.71
C GLN A 222 -28.12 10.81 3.87
N ARG A 223 -28.68 12.00 3.66
CA ARG A 223 -29.39 12.77 4.69
C ARG A 223 -30.57 12.03 5.29
N LEU A 224 -31.32 11.31 4.46
CA LEU A 224 -32.50 10.56 4.90
C LEU A 224 -32.16 9.25 5.63
N LEU A 225 -30.88 8.87 5.66
CA LEU A 225 -30.34 7.71 6.37
C LEU A 225 -29.35 8.17 7.45
N ASP A 226 -29.74 9.18 8.23
CA ASP A 226 -28.97 9.74 9.35
C ASP A 226 -27.56 10.25 8.96
N GLU A 227 -27.42 10.84 7.76
CA GLU A 227 -26.12 11.32 7.22
C GLU A 227 -25.06 10.19 7.11
N ALA A 228 -25.51 8.93 7.03
CA ALA A 228 -24.64 7.78 6.88
C ALA A 228 -23.94 7.78 5.51
N PRO A 229 -22.66 7.39 5.45
CA PRO A 229 -21.96 7.21 4.19
C PRO A 229 -22.50 5.97 3.47
N VAL A 230 -22.90 6.13 2.21
CA VAL A 230 -23.49 5.05 1.43
C VAL A 230 -22.87 4.94 0.05
N ALA A 231 -22.78 3.70 -0.44
CA ALA A 231 -22.69 3.43 -1.87
C ALA A 231 -24.12 3.16 -2.36
N THR A 232 -24.63 4.00 -3.27
CA THR A 232 -25.99 3.81 -3.79
C THR A 232 -25.93 3.14 -5.16
N TYR A 233 -26.57 1.98 -5.25
CA TYR A 233 -26.79 1.29 -6.52
C TYR A 233 -28.24 1.48 -6.91
N ALA A 234 -28.48 1.67 -8.19
CA ALA A 234 -29.84 1.88 -8.67
C ALA A 234 -30.08 1.26 -10.04
N THR A 235 -31.30 0.84 -10.31
CA THR A 235 -31.73 0.43 -11.65
C THR A 235 -33.20 0.76 -11.88
N ALA A 236 -33.59 0.83 -13.15
CA ALA A 236 -34.98 1.04 -13.52
C ALA A 236 -35.83 -0.16 -13.13
N ILE A 237 -36.95 0.11 -12.46
CA ILE A 237 -38.05 -0.86 -12.34
C ILE A 237 -38.81 -0.81 -13.66
N ARG A 238 -39.03 -1.99 -14.25
CA ARG A 238 -39.66 -2.14 -15.57
C ARG A 238 -40.98 -2.88 -15.46
N GLU A 239 -41.90 -2.51 -16.35
CA GLU A 239 -43.23 -3.10 -16.43
C GLU A 239 -43.17 -4.64 -16.49
N GLY A 240 -43.91 -5.29 -15.59
CA GLY A 240 -43.95 -6.75 -15.45
C GLY A 240 -42.62 -7.40 -15.08
N GLY A 241 -41.63 -6.64 -14.58
CA GLY A 241 -40.29 -7.15 -14.26
C GLY A 241 -39.48 -7.53 -15.50
N GLN A 242 -39.89 -7.11 -16.70
CA GLN A 242 -39.26 -7.52 -17.94
C GLN A 242 -37.97 -6.73 -18.22
N ALA A 243 -36.90 -7.42 -18.64
CA ALA A 243 -35.61 -6.80 -18.92
C ALA A 243 -35.68 -5.65 -19.94
N ARG A 244 -36.59 -5.72 -20.92
CA ARG A 244 -36.80 -4.66 -21.92
C ARG A 244 -38.17 -3.97 -21.80
N GLY A 245 -38.82 -4.10 -20.65
CA GLY A 245 -40.09 -3.43 -20.36
C GLY A 245 -39.94 -1.91 -20.27
N LYS A 246 -41.07 -1.20 -20.35
CA LYS A 246 -41.12 0.24 -20.13
C LYS A 246 -40.66 0.57 -18.70
N VAL A 247 -39.85 1.62 -18.55
CA VAL A 247 -39.45 2.12 -17.23
C VAL A 247 -40.66 2.73 -16.53
N ILE A 248 -40.94 2.28 -15.30
CA ILE A 248 -42.08 2.71 -14.48
C ILE A 248 -41.65 3.29 -13.12
N GLY A 249 -40.38 3.08 -12.73
CA GLY A 249 -39.81 3.60 -11.50
C GLY A 249 -38.33 3.28 -11.41
N VAL A 250 -37.74 3.49 -10.23
CA VAL A 250 -36.35 3.16 -9.92
C VAL A 250 -36.29 2.46 -8.56
N LEU A 251 -35.51 1.40 -8.47
CA LEU A 251 -35.10 0.81 -7.21
C LEU A 251 -33.72 1.37 -6.87
N GLY A 252 -33.62 2.04 -5.72
CA GLY A 252 -32.35 2.44 -5.11
C GLY A 252 -32.02 1.53 -3.94
N VAL A 253 -30.79 1.03 -3.86
CA VAL A 253 -30.31 0.23 -2.74
C VAL A 253 -29.12 0.94 -2.10
N HIS A 254 -29.22 1.20 -0.80
CA HIS A 254 -28.24 2.00 -0.07
C HIS A 254 -27.37 1.09 0.78
N PHE A 255 -26.21 0.73 0.23
CA PHE A 255 -25.22 -0.09 0.90
C PHE A 255 -24.53 0.75 1.99
N ASP A 256 -24.46 0.22 3.20
CA ASP A 256 -23.71 0.85 4.29
C ASP A 256 -22.23 0.81 3.91
N TRP A 257 -21.58 1.96 3.71
CA TRP A 257 -20.19 1.99 3.25
C TRP A 257 -19.22 1.77 4.41
N ARG A 258 -19.54 2.33 5.58
CA ARG A 258 -18.57 2.50 6.67
C ARG A 258 -18.02 1.17 7.22
N PRO A 259 -18.84 0.20 7.65
CA PRO A 259 -18.32 -1.02 8.25
C PRO A 259 -17.41 -1.81 7.30
N GLN A 260 -17.73 -1.83 6.02
CA GLN A 260 -17.11 -2.68 5.00
C GLN A 260 -15.80 -2.06 4.55
N ALA A 261 -15.79 -0.75 4.30
CA ALA A 261 -14.56 -0.03 4.00
C ALA A 261 -13.59 -0.05 5.18
N GLN A 262 -14.10 0.10 6.42
CA GLN A 262 -13.29 0.02 7.63
C GLN A 262 -12.68 -1.37 7.83
N ALA A 263 -13.46 -2.43 7.67
CA ALA A 263 -12.97 -3.80 7.77
C ALA A 263 -11.84 -4.11 6.77
N ILE A 264 -11.87 -3.49 5.58
CA ILE A 264 -10.84 -3.66 4.56
C ILE A 264 -9.56 -2.92 4.92
N VAL A 265 -9.64 -1.64 5.32
CA VAL A 265 -8.44 -0.88 5.71
C VAL A 265 -7.77 -1.43 6.97
N ASP A 266 -8.56 -1.97 7.91
CA ASP A 266 -8.05 -2.62 9.14
C ASP A 266 -7.54 -4.04 8.88
N GLY A 267 -8.11 -4.71 7.88
CA GLY A 267 -7.81 -6.08 7.47
C GLY A 267 -6.56 -6.23 6.62
N VAL A 268 -5.93 -5.14 6.18
CA VAL A 268 -4.66 -5.21 5.45
C VAL A 268 -3.59 -5.88 6.31
N ARG A 269 -2.96 -6.91 5.74
CA ARG A 269 -2.03 -7.79 6.44
C ARG A 269 -0.67 -7.11 6.64
N MET A 270 -0.50 -6.55 7.83
CA MET A 270 0.73 -5.92 8.31
C MET A 270 1.02 -6.38 9.74
N THR A 271 2.30 -6.37 10.14
CA THR A 271 2.67 -6.55 11.55
C THR A 271 2.20 -5.36 12.39
N ASP A 272 2.12 -5.51 13.71
CA ASP A 272 1.70 -4.39 14.59
C ASP A 272 2.66 -3.20 14.49
N GLU A 273 3.95 -3.47 14.35
CA GLU A 273 4.98 -2.45 14.10
C GLU A 273 4.72 -1.72 12.77
N GLU A 274 4.47 -2.45 11.67
CA GLU A 274 4.12 -1.85 10.39
C GLU A 274 2.85 -1.02 10.48
N LYS A 275 1.80 -1.53 11.13
CA LYS A 275 0.53 -0.81 11.33
C LYS A 275 0.74 0.51 12.07
N SER A 276 1.58 0.52 13.11
CA SER A 276 1.84 1.73 13.91
C SER A 276 2.45 2.89 13.11
N ARG A 277 3.14 2.57 12.01
CA ARG A 277 3.80 3.54 11.12
C ARG A 277 3.18 3.62 9.73
N SER A 278 2.04 2.96 9.51
CA SER A 278 1.36 2.91 8.23
C SER A 278 -0.05 3.46 8.32
N ARG A 279 -0.51 4.05 7.22
CA ARG A 279 -1.88 4.49 7.01
C ARG A 279 -2.39 3.87 5.73
N VAL A 280 -3.50 3.13 5.82
CA VAL A 280 -4.18 2.54 4.67
C VAL A 280 -5.34 3.46 4.28
N LEU A 281 -5.48 3.72 2.99
CA LEU A 281 -6.47 4.62 2.42
C LEU A 281 -7.18 3.94 1.26
N LEU A 282 -8.48 4.19 1.16
CA LEU A 282 -9.25 4.03 -0.06
C LEU A 282 -9.58 5.42 -0.57
N LEU A 283 -9.31 5.70 -1.84
CA LEU A 283 -9.45 7.01 -2.46
C LEU A 283 -10.37 6.95 -3.68
N ASP A 284 -11.16 7.98 -3.92
CA ASP A 284 -11.92 8.10 -5.17
C ASP A 284 -11.03 8.57 -6.34
N GLN A 285 -11.62 8.70 -7.53
CA GLN A 285 -10.97 9.17 -8.76
C GLN A 285 -10.42 10.60 -8.68
N ASN A 286 -10.87 11.39 -7.70
CA ASN A 286 -10.37 12.74 -7.40
C ASN A 286 -9.44 12.74 -6.18
N HIS A 287 -9.05 11.56 -5.71
CA HIS A 287 -8.24 11.30 -4.53
C HIS A 287 -8.86 11.79 -3.21
N ARG A 288 -10.18 11.93 -3.13
CA ARG A 288 -10.89 12.15 -1.87
C ARG A 288 -10.83 10.87 -1.04
N ILE A 289 -10.66 11.00 0.27
CA ILE A 289 -10.56 9.85 1.17
C ILE A 289 -11.94 9.21 1.36
N LEU A 290 -12.11 7.98 0.89
CA LEU A 290 -13.31 7.19 1.07
C LEU A 290 -13.27 6.38 2.38
N ALA A 291 -12.08 5.92 2.76
CA ALA A 291 -11.82 5.28 4.05
C ALA A 291 -10.36 5.43 4.44
N ALA A 292 -10.09 5.38 5.75
CA ALA A 292 -8.74 5.45 6.29
C ALA A 292 -8.62 4.57 7.53
N SER A 293 -7.51 3.86 7.70
CA SER A 293 -7.26 2.99 8.87
C SER A 293 -7.21 3.76 10.20
N ASP A 294 -6.98 5.08 10.16
CA ASP A 294 -7.03 5.97 11.33
C ASP A 294 -8.35 6.74 11.45
N GLY A 295 -9.29 6.54 10.51
CA GLY A 295 -10.56 7.25 10.43
C GLY A 295 -10.48 8.74 10.09
N GLN A 296 -9.28 9.30 9.90
CA GLN A 296 -9.10 10.74 9.71
C GLN A 296 -9.43 11.17 8.28
N GLY A 297 -10.13 12.30 8.14
CA GLY A 297 -10.42 12.92 6.83
C GLY A 297 -11.42 12.17 5.94
N VAL A 298 -12.10 11.14 6.46
CA VAL A 298 -13.02 10.30 5.69
C VAL A 298 -14.21 11.13 5.17
N LEU A 299 -14.31 11.18 3.84
CA LEU A 299 -15.27 11.95 3.02
C LEU A 299 -15.15 13.48 3.14
N THR A 300 -14.10 14.00 3.78
CA THR A 300 -13.86 15.44 3.92
C THR A 300 -12.58 15.88 3.24
N ASP A 301 -11.53 15.07 3.35
CA ASP A 301 -10.19 15.44 2.93
C ASP A 301 -9.81 14.72 1.64
N SER A 302 -8.79 15.25 0.96
CA SER A 302 -8.17 14.62 -0.20
C SER A 302 -6.71 14.30 0.06
N PHE A 303 -6.25 13.14 -0.41
CA PHE A 303 -4.84 12.77 -0.38
C PHE A 303 -4.22 13.05 -1.75
N LYS A 304 -3.17 13.87 -1.82
CA LYS A 304 -2.51 14.16 -3.11
C LYS A 304 -1.66 12.96 -3.57
N LEU A 305 -2.30 12.03 -4.28
CA LEU A 305 -1.64 10.88 -4.86
C LEU A 305 -0.96 11.25 -6.20
N ASP A 306 0.32 10.90 -6.34
CA ASP A 306 1.02 10.94 -7.62
C ASP A 306 0.86 9.59 -8.34
N THR A 307 0.20 9.60 -9.49
CA THR A 307 -0.07 8.42 -10.32
C THR A 307 0.71 8.46 -11.64
N SER A 308 1.71 9.33 -11.76
CA SER A 308 2.52 9.51 -12.98
C SER A 308 3.23 8.24 -13.43
N HIS A 309 3.50 7.32 -12.51
CA HIS A 309 4.16 6.04 -12.76
C HIS A 309 3.22 4.93 -13.26
N GLY A 310 1.95 5.23 -13.52
CA GLY A 310 0.96 4.30 -14.05
C GLY A 310 -0.15 3.96 -13.06
N THR A 311 -0.88 2.87 -13.33
CA THR A 311 -2.06 2.45 -12.55
C THR A 311 -1.69 1.79 -11.22
N MET A 312 -0.47 1.31 -11.06
CA MET A 312 0.04 0.72 -9.83
C MET A 312 1.51 1.11 -9.69
N GLY A 313 1.94 1.44 -8.48
CA GLY A 313 3.33 1.85 -8.28
C GLY A 313 3.62 2.27 -6.84
N SER A 314 4.84 2.75 -6.66
CA SER A 314 5.26 3.32 -5.39
C SER A 314 6.28 4.43 -5.59
N TYR A 315 6.34 5.35 -4.64
CA TYR A 315 7.31 6.44 -4.64
C TYR A 315 7.66 6.86 -3.20
N ALA A 316 8.81 7.50 -3.05
CA ALA A 316 9.23 8.11 -1.80
C ALA A 316 8.79 9.58 -1.74
N GLN A 317 8.34 10.02 -0.57
CA GLN A 317 7.99 11.41 -0.28
C GLN A 317 8.51 11.78 1.11
N GLY A 318 9.74 12.29 1.17
CA GLY A 318 10.42 12.56 2.44
C GLY A 318 10.68 11.27 3.22
N ASP A 319 10.18 11.21 4.45
CA ASP A 319 10.28 10.05 5.35
C ASP A 319 9.24 8.95 5.05
N ARG A 320 8.39 9.14 4.03
CA ARG A 320 7.30 8.24 3.69
C ARG A 320 7.56 7.50 2.39
N THR A 321 7.16 6.24 2.36
CA THR A 321 6.97 5.46 1.15
C THR A 321 5.48 5.34 0.90
N ILE A 322 5.04 5.66 -0.31
CA ILE A 322 3.64 5.54 -0.73
C ILE A 322 3.58 4.41 -1.75
N GLY A 323 2.71 3.43 -1.52
CA GLY A 323 2.32 2.43 -2.50
C GLY A 323 0.86 2.65 -2.89
N TYR A 324 0.53 2.42 -4.16
CA TYR A 324 -0.83 2.63 -4.66
C TYR A 324 -1.18 1.67 -5.78
N ALA A 325 -2.48 1.45 -5.95
CA ALA A 325 -3.05 0.67 -7.04
C ALA A 325 -4.45 1.17 -7.40
N LEU A 326 -4.69 1.37 -8.68
CA LEU A 326 -6.00 1.65 -9.26
C LEU A 326 -6.84 0.37 -9.24
N THR A 327 -8.15 0.52 -9.03
CA THR A 327 -9.15 -0.54 -9.23
C THR A 327 -8.94 -1.28 -10.55
N PRO A 328 -8.74 -2.63 -10.51
CA PRO A 328 -8.72 -3.44 -11.73
C PRO A 328 -10.14 -3.75 -12.25
N GLY A 329 -11.16 -3.53 -11.42
CA GLY A 329 -12.51 -4.04 -11.65
C GLY A 329 -12.62 -5.53 -11.32
N TYR A 330 -13.85 -6.05 -11.39
CA TYR A 330 -14.15 -7.46 -11.15
C TYR A 330 -15.32 -7.92 -12.02
N GLU A 331 -15.11 -8.98 -12.80
CA GLU A 331 -16.10 -9.53 -13.75
C GLU A 331 -16.64 -8.45 -14.70
N THR A 332 -17.92 -8.10 -14.60
CA THR A 332 -18.57 -7.06 -15.43
C THR A 332 -18.57 -5.68 -14.78
N TYR A 333 -18.13 -5.57 -13.52
CA TYR A 333 -18.00 -4.30 -12.81
C TYR A 333 -16.60 -3.72 -13.04
N LYS A 334 -16.52 -2.60 -13.77
CA LYS A 334 -15.24 -1.98 -14.15
C LYS A 334 -14.52 -1.23 -13.03
N GLY A 335 -15.14 -1.10 -11.85
CA GLY A 335 -14.69 -0.17 -10.82
C GLY A 335 -15.09 1.28 -11.11
N LEU A 336 -14.90 2.14 -10.12
CA LEU A 336 -15.24 3.58 -10.18
C LEU A 336 -14.01 4.49 -10.40
N GLY A 337 -12.87 3.91 -10.79
CA GLY A 337 -11.60 4.64 -10.91
C GLY A 337 -10.96 4.96 -9.56
N TRP A 338 -11.28 4.17 -8.53
CA TRP A 338 -10.79 4.33 -7.17
C TRP A 338 -9.38 3.74 -6.98
N TYR A 339 -8.71 4.17 -5.92
CA TYR A 339 -7.36 3.72 -5.58
C TYR A 339 -7.31 3.11 -4.18
N GLY A 340 -6.60 1.99 -4.05
CA GLY A 340 -5.98 1.60 -2.80
C GLY A 340 -4.68 2.38 -2.63
N CYS A 341 -4.39 2.85 -1.42
CA CYS A 341 -3.15 3.58 -1.13
C CYS A 341 -2.65 3.26 0.27
N LEU A 342 -1.36 2.96 0.39
CA LEU A 342 -0.68 2.80 1.67
C LEU A 342 0.40 3.85 1.81
N VAL A 343 0.42 4.53 2.95
CA VAL A 343 1.45 5.49 3.32
C VAL A 343 2.18 4.94 4.52
N GLN A 344 3.46 4.63 4.37
CA GLN A 344 4.28 4.07 5.45
C GLN A 344 5.46 4.99 5.74
N ARG A 345 5.63 5.41 7.00
CA ARG A 345 6.83 6.11 7.45
C ARG A 345 8.00 5.14 7.59
N GLN A 346 9.22 5.59 7.30
CA GLN A 346 10.42 4.85 7.65
C GLN A 346 10.44 4.56 9.15
N ALA A 347 10.87 3.35 9.50
CA ALA A 347 11.20 3.07 10.89
C ALA A 347 12.32 4.03 11.30
N VAL A 348 12.22 4.63 12.48
CA VAL A 348 13.37 5.28 13.08
C VAL A 348 14.34 4.14 13.37
N ASP A 349 15.51 4.13 12.71
CA ASP A 349 16.59 3.22 13.07
C ASP A 349 16.89 3.46 14.55
N THR A 350 16.32 2.63 15.41
CA THR A 350 16.90 2.41 16.72
C THR A 350 18.11 1.56 16.39
N PRO A 351 19.34 2.07 16.56
CA PRO A 351 20.53 1.28 16.29
C PRO A 351 20.33 -0.04 17.03
N LEU A 352 20.39 -1.16 16.31
CA LEU A 352 20.51 -2.45 16.95
C LEU A 352 21.65 -2.27 17.96
N PRO A 353 21.42 -2.49 19.27
CA PRO A 353 22.53 -2.46 20.20
C PRO A 353 23.56 -3.42 19.62
N VAL A 354 24.76 -2.91 19.39
CA VAL A 354 25.93 -3.70 19.03
C VAL A 354 26.22 -4.58 20.24
N ALA A 355 25.38 -5.59 20.45
CA ALA A 355 25.45 -6.52 21.54
C ALA A 355 26.61 -7.45 21.21
N GLU A 356 27.78 -7.09 21.72
CA GLU A 356 28.69 -8.01 22.40
C GLU A 356 28.70 -9.43 21.84
N ARG A 357 29.10 -9.63 20.58
CA ARG A 357 29.41 -10.97 20.05
C ARG A 357 30.78 -11.09 19.39
N VAL A 358 31.67 -10.12 19.62
CA VAL A 358 33.07 -10.19 19.14
C VAL A 358 34.09 -10.30 20.27
N VAL A 359 33.74 -10.00 21.53
CA VAL A 359 34.72 -10.03 22.64
C VAL A 359 34.87 -11.42 23.30
N ASP A 360 33.88 -12.30 23.18
CA ASP A 360 33.90 -13.60 23.89
C ASP A 360 34.73 -14.71 23.20
N ASN A 361 35.08 -14.55 21.92
CA ASN A 361 35.88 -15.56 21.20
C ASN A 361 37.40 -15.36 21.31
N VAL A 362 37.88 -14.26 21.90
CA VAL A 362 39.32 -14.04 22.14
C VAL A 362 39.74 -14.48 23.56
N LEU A 363 38.79 -14.56 24.51
CA LEU A 363 39.09 -14.95 25.90
C LEU A 363 39.02 -16.47 26.17
N ARG A 364 38.51 -17.28 25.24
CA ARG A 364 38.50 -18.77 25.37
C ARG A 364 39.71 -19.50 24.75
N LEU A 365 40.70 -18.76 24.24
CA LEU A 365 41.98 -19.33 23.76
C LEU A 365 43.16 -19.05 24.70
N LYS A 366 42.91 -18.55 25.91
CA LYS A 366 43.93 -18.29 26.95
C LYS A 366 43.56 -18.82 28.35
N ALA A 367 42.78 -19.90 28.42
CA ALA A 367 42.56 -20.65 29.67
C ALA A 367 43.03 -22.09 29.51
#